data_AF-A0A0A3IJW2-F1
#
_entry.id   AF-A0A0A3IJW2-F1
#
_cell.length_a   1.000
_cell.length_b   1.000
_cell.length_c   1.000
_cell.angle_alpha   90.00
_cell.angle_beta   90.00
_cell.angle_gamma   90.00
#
_symmetry.space_group_name_H-M   'P 1'
#
loop_
_entity.id
_entity.type
_entity.pdbx_description
1 polymer ?
#
loop_
_entity_poly.entity_id
_entity_poly.type
_entity_poly.pdbx_seq_one_letter_code
_entity_poly.pdbx_strand_id
1 'polypeptide(L)' 'MNQPKMNPAVLRLLVIFPNVLSYILLFGVIVYVLTNYSALQAAGALTFWIGLPILLAPMAMYTTYSIVKRIKAGVL' A
#
# COMPACT_ATOMS: atom_id res chain seq x y z
N MET A 1 12.12 18.33 28.86
CA MET A 1 11.22 18.54 27.70
C MET A 1 10.15 17.45 27.73
N ASN A 2 8.93 17.77 28.17
CA ASN A 2 7.81 16.83 28.15
C ASN A 2 7.22 16.81 26.73
N GLN A 3 7.76 15.95 25.86
CA GLN A 3 7.08 15.63 24.61
C GLN A 3 5.72 15.03 24.97
N PRO A 4 4.60 15.53 24.41
CA PRO A 4 3.34 14.81 24.52
C PRO A 4 3.57 13.47 23.83
N LYS A 5 3.66 12.39 24.61
CA LYS A 5 3.70 11.03 24.08
C LYS A 5 2.38 10.82 23.35
N MET A 6 2.42 10.99 22.02
CA MET A 6 1.27 10.76 21.17
C MET A 6 0.70 9.38 21.50
N ASN A 7 -0.61 9.28 21.69
CA ASN A 7 -1.24 8.03 22.11
C ASN A 7 -0.82 6.91 21.13
N PRO A 8 -0.27 5.78 21.62
CA PRO A 8 0.16 4.66 20.77
C PRO A 8 -0.91 4.21 19.77
N ALA A 9 -2.20 4.30 20.14
CA ALA A 9 -3.30 3.99 19.24
C ALA A 9 -3.37 4.93 18.02
N VAL A 10 -3.10 6.22 18.22
CA VAL A 10 -3.09 7.23 17.14
C VAL A 10 -1.87 7.04 16.24
N LEU A 11 -0.72 6.69 16.83
CA LEU A 11 0.50 6.37 16.07
C LEU A 11 0.27 5.14 15.17
N ARG A 12 -0.38 4.08 15.68
CA ARG A 12 -0.74 2.89 14.89
C ARG A 12 -1.70 3.23 13.76
N LEU A 13 -2.73 4.02 14.03
CA LEU A 13 -3.70 4.44 13.01
C LEU A 13 -3.01 5.21 11.87
N LEU A 14 -2.12 6.15 12.21
CA LEU A 14 -1.39 6.96 11.23
C LEU A 14 -0.47 6.15 10.31
N VAL A 15 0.02 4.99 10.76
CA VAL A 15 0.91 4.14 9.95
C VAL A 15 0.14 3.05 9.21
N ILE A 16 -0.94 2.52 9.79
CA ILE A 16 -1.80 1.51 9.17
C ILE A 16 -2.65 2.12 8.06
N PHE A 17 -3.21 3.32 8.27
CA PHE A 17 -4.14 3.94 7.33
C PHE A 17 -3.54 4.17 5.92
N PRO A 18 -2.34 4.77 5.76
CA PRO A 18 -1.71 4.91 4.45
C PRO A 18 -1.44 3.56 3.76
N ASN A 19 -1.12 2.54 4.55
CA ASN A 19 -0.87 1.20 4.02
C ASN A 19 -2.17 0.54 3.52
N VAL A 20 -3.29 0.71 4.22
CA VAL A 20 -4.62 0.27 3.77
C VAL A 20 -5.01 0.98 2.47
N LEU A 21 -4.80 2.30 2.37
CA LEU A 21 -5.03 3.04 1.12
C LEU A 21 -4.18 2.48 -0.04
N SER A 22 -2.95 2.06 0.24
CA SER A 22 -2.08 1.45 -0.76
C SER A 22 -2.63 0.12 -1.31
N TYR A 23 -3.26 -0.70 -0.45
CA TYR A 23 -3.96 -1.92 -0.91
C TYR A 23 -5.22 -1.61 -1.72
N ILE A 24 -5.96 -0.57 -1.35
CA ILE A 24 -7.13 -0.12 -2.13
C ILE A 24 -6.69 0.35 -3.52
N LEU A 25 -5.60 1.12 -3.59
CA LEU A 25 -5.02 1.54 -4.87
C LEU A 25 -4.56 0.33 -5.70
N LEU A 26 -3.84 -0.62 -5.09
CA LEU A 26 -3.39 -1.84 -5.77
C LEU A 26 -4.59 -2.60 -6.37
N PHE A 27 -5.65 -2.78 -5.59
CA PHE A 27 -6.88 -3.42 -6.05
C PHE A 27 -7.54 -2.65 -7.19
N GLY A 28 -7.64 -1.31 -7.07
CA GLY A 28 -8.18 -0.45 -8.12
C GLY A 28 -7.40 -0.54 -9.43
N VAL A 29 -6.07 -0.60 -9.37
CA VAL A 29 -5.21 -0.79 -10.55
C VAL A 29 -5.46 -2.14 -11.20
N ILE A 30 -5.57 -3.21 -10.41
CA ILE A 30 -5.88 -4.56 -10.94
C ILE A 30 -7.23 -4.55 -11.67
N VAL A 31 -8.28 -4.00 -11.04
CA VAL A 31 -9.62 -3.90 -11.65
C VAL A 31 -9.59 -3.06 -12.91
N TYR A 32 -8.88 -1.92 -12.90
CA TYR A 32 -8.71 -1.07 -14.07
C TYR A 32 -8.06 -1.82 -15.25
N VAL A 33 -6.98 -2.56 -15.00
CA VAL A 33 -6.30 -3.36 -16.02
C VAL A 33 -7.22 -4.44 -16.59
N LEU A 34 -7.95 -5.15 -15.74
CA LEU A 34 -8.86 -6.20 -16.19
C LEU A 34 -10.02 -5.66 -17.03
N THR A 35 -10.60 -4.52 -16.62
CA THR A 35 -11.74 -3.90 -17.30
C THR A 35 -11.37 -3.18 -18.59
N ASN A 36 -10.12 -2.71 -18.72
CA ASN A 36 -9.63 -1.94 -19.87
C ASN A 36 -8.54 -2.68 -20.67
N TYR A 37 -8.43 -4.00 -20.51
CA TYR A 37 -7.33 -4.80 -21.06
C TYR A 37 -7.09 -4.56 -22.55
N SER A 38 -8.15 -4.63 -23.37
CA SER A 38 -8.07 -4.45 -24.82
C SER A 38 -7.63 -3.04 -25.22
N ALA A 39 -8.16 -2.01 -24.54
CA ALA A 39 -7.79 -0.62 -24.76
C ALA A 39 -6.32 -0.35 -24.39
N LEU A 40 -5.87 -0.89 -23.26
CA LEU A 40 -4.47 -0.79 -22.81
C LEU A 40 -3.50 -1.53 -23.73
N GLN A 41 -3.93 -2.68 -24.27
CA GLN A 41 -3.15 -3.43 -25.24
C GLN A 41 -3.02 -2.68 -26.56
N ALA A 42 -4.11 -2.11 -27.08
CA ALA A 42 -4.12 -1.31 -28.30
C ALA A 42 -3.28 -0.02 -28.17
N ALA A 43 -3.26 0.59 -26.98
CA ALA A 43 -2.46 1.77 -26.68
C ALA A 43 -0.97 1.47 -26.38
N GLY A 44 -0.54 0.21 -26.38
CA GLY A 44 0.83 -0.18 -26.02
C GLY A 44 1.20 0.08 -24.55
N ALA A 45 0.23 0.41 -23.70
CA ALA A 45 0.45 0.79 -22.30
C ALA A 45 0.29 -0.39 -21.32
N LEU A 46 -0.17 -1.55 -21.78
CA LEU A 46 -0.48 -2.71 -20.95
C LEU A 46 0.70 -3.13 -20.04
N THR A 47 1.92 -3.18 -20.57
CA THR A 47 3.11 -3.56 -19.81
C THR A 47 3.37 -2.63 -18.63
N PHE A 48 3.17 -1.32 -18.81
CA PHE A 48 3.33 -0.35 -17.73
C PHE A 48 2.29 -0.58 -16.62
N TRP A 49 1.03 -0.74 -17.02
CA TRP A 49 -0.07 -0.93 -16.07
C TRP A 49 -0.03 -2.27 -15.34
N ILE A 50 0.56 -3.31 -15.92
CA ILE A 50 0.86 -4.58 -15.25
C ILE A 50 2.12 -4.47 -14.36
N GLY A 51 3.12 -3.70 -14.80
CA GLY A 51 4.34 -3.45 -14.01
C GLY A 51 4.05 -2.71 -12.70
N LEU A 52 3.09 -1.79 -12.70
CA LEU A 52 2.65 -1.04 -11.52
C LEU A 52 2.27 -1.93 -10.32
N PRO A 53 1.32 -2.87 -10.41
CA PRO A 53 0.97 -3.76 -9.30
C PRO A 53 2.10 -4.72 -8.95
N ILE A 54 2.94 -5.14 -9.91
CA ILE A 54 4.12 -5.99 -9.63
C ILE A 54 5.12 -5.27 -8.72
N LEU A 55 5.28 -3.95 -8.86
CA LEU A 55 6.15 -3.14 -8.00
C LEU A 55 5.46 -2.72 -6.70
N LEU A 56 4.19 -2.30 -6.77
CA LEU A 56 3.44 -1.81 -5.62
C LEU A 56 3.14 -2.92 -4.61
N ALA A 57 2.83 -4.13 -5.06
CA ALA A 57 2.50 -5.26 -4.19
C ALA A 57 3.62 -5.60 -3.17
N PRO A 58 4.89 -5.82 -3.57
CA PRO A 58 5.96 -6.11 -2.63
C PRO A 58 6.24 -4.94 -1.69
N MET A 59 6.10 -3.69 -2.14
CA MET A 59 6.26 -2.52 -1.27
C MET A 59 5.17 -2.44 -0.20
N ALA A 60 3.90 -2.64 -0.57
CA ALA A 60 2.78 -2.69 0.37
C ALA A 60 2.94 -3.85 1.36
N MET A 61 3.34 -5.04 0.87
CA MET A 61 3.61 -6.19 1.74
C MET A 61 4.76 -5.96 2.71
N TYR A 62 5.87 -5.38 2.26
CA TYR A 62 7.01 -5.04 3.12
C TYR A 62 6.62 -4.03 4.20
N THR A 63 5.82 -3.02 3.82
CA THR A 63 5.32 -2.01 4.76
C THR A 63 4.42 -2.65 5.82
N THR A 64 3.50 -3.53 5.42
CA THR A 64 2.69 -4.35 6.34
C THR A 64 3.56 -5.14 7.32
N TYR A 65 4.59 -5.84 6.81
CA TYR A 65 5.52 -6.60 7.65
C TYR A 65 6.24 -5.71 8.66
N SER A 66 6.76 -4.56 8.23
CA SER A 66 7.45 -3.60 9.08
C SER A 66 6.55 -3.05 10.19
N ILE A 67 5.30 -2.71 9.85
CA ILE A 67 4.29 -2.23 10.81
C ILE A 67 4.02 -3.30 11.87
N VAL A 68 3.71 -4.53 11.44
CA VAL A 68 3.43 -5.64 12.35
C VAL A 68 4.64 -5.94 13.25
N LYS A 69 5.86 -5.90 12.70
CA LYS A 69 7.10 -6.09 13.47
C LYS A 69 7.25 -5.01 14.55
N ARG A 70 7.01 -3.73 14.22
CA ARG A 70 7.12 -2.61 15.17
C ARG A 70 6.04 -2.64 16.25
N ILE A 71 4.82 -3.05 15.91
CA ILE A 71 3.73 -3.28 16.88
C ILE A 71 4.10 -4.41 17.85
N LYS A 72 4.62 -5.53 17.34
CA LYS A 72 5.07 -6.67 18.18
C LYS A 72 6.23 -6.30 19.11
N ALA A 73 7.10 -5.39 18.68
CA ALA A 73 8.20 -4.90 19.49
C ALA A 73 7.79 -3.85 20.55
N GLY A 74 6.51 -3.45 20.60
CA GLY A 74 6.01 -2.43 21.54
C GLY A 74 6.51 -1.01 21.27
N VAL A 75 7.13 -0.78 20.09
CA VAL A 75 7.65 0.53 19.66
C VAL A 75 6.52 1.39 19.07
N LEU A 76 5.42 0.74 18.65
CA LEU A 76 4.21 1.32 18.06
C LEU A 76 2.98 0.90 18.86
#